data_AF-A0A383BZP7-F1
#
_entry.id   AF-A0A383BZP7-F1
#
_cell.length_a   1.000
_cell.length_b   1.000
_cell.length_c   1.000
_cell.angle_alpha   90.00
_cell.angle_beta   90.00
_cell.angle_gamma   90.00
#
_symmetry.space_group_name_H-M   'P 1'
#
loop_
_entity.id
_entity.type
_entity.pdbx_description
1 polymer ?
#
loop_
_entity_poly.entity_id
_entity_poly.type
_entity_poly.pdbx_seq_one_letter_code
_entity_poly.pdbx_strand_id
1 'polypeptide(L)' 'MAQIVRAKVVMAKLLTEEQEVSFQRDGYVFPLRIMSEKDAGKYYKSFLSVEDECGGTLAGPVRYKPHLLITWLNELVRHP' A
#
# COMPACT_ATOMS: atom_id res chain seq x y z
N MET A 1 -9.04 30.66 -25.59
CA MET A 1 -8.88 29.20 -25.65
C MET A 1 -8.71 28.68 -24.22
N ALA A 2 -9.81 28.38 -23.54
CA ALA A 2 -9.80 27.92 -22.16
C ALA A 2 -9.52 26.42 -22.12
N GLN A 3 -8.38 26.03 -21.56
CA GLN A 3 -7.97 24.65 -21.43
C GLN A 3 -8.67 24.06 -20.20
N ILE A 4 -9.70 23.25 -20.45
CA ILE A 4 -10.40 22.50 -19.39
C ILE A 4 -9.42 21.43 -18.88
N VAL A 5 -8.92 21.63 -17.65
CA VAL A 5 -8.14 20.64 -16.93
C VAL A 5 -9.09 19.50 -16.56
N ARG A 6 -8.98 18.34 -17.24
CA ARG A 6 -9.74 17.15 -16.86
C ARG A 6 -9.22 16.66 -15.50
N ALA A 7 -10.00 16.87 -14.44
CA ALA A 7 -9.76 16.23 -13.16
C ALA A 7 -9.80 14.70 -13.34
N LYS A 8 -8.77 14.02 -12.85
CA LYS A 8 -8.73 12.55 -12.79
C LYS A 8 -9.82 12.11 -11.83
N VAL A 9 -10.87 11.46 -12.35
CA VAL A 9 -11.87 10.81 -11.49
C VAL A 9 -11.16 9.63 -10.82
N VAL A 10 -10.81 9.79 -9.54
CA VAL A 10 -10.32 8.69 -8.72
C VAL A 10 -11.55 7.90 -8.28
N MET A 11 -11.75 6.73 -8.86
CA MET A 11 -12.73 5.77 -8.34
C MET A 11 -12.26 5.36 -6.94
N ALA A 12 -13.02 5.75 -5.92
CA ALA A 12 -12.75 5.32 -4.56
C ALA A 12 -12.78 3.79 -4.49
N LYS A 13 -11.75 3.18 -3.89
CA LYS A 13 -11.76 1.75 -3.59
C LYS A 13 -12.68 1.51 -2.40
N LEU A 14 -13.97 1.31 -2.72
CA LEU A 14 -15.00 0.92 -1.76
C LEU A 14 -15.18 -0.59 -1.78
N LEU A 15 -15.54 -1.15 -0.63
CA LEU A 15 -16.00 -2.54 -0.56
C LEU A 15 -17.33 -2.67 -1.30
N THR A 16 -17.57 -3.83 -1.92
CA THR A 16 -18.92 -4.18 -2.37
C THR A 16 -19.79 -4.52 -1.16
N GLU A 17 -21.12 -4.53 -1.34
CA GLU A 17 -22.05 -4.91 -0.27
C GLU A 17 -21.74 -6.30 0.28
N GLU A 18 -21.37 -7.26 -0.58
CA GLU A 18 -21.01 -8.62 -0.17
C GLU A 18 -19.71 -8.65 0.64
N GLN A 19 -18.75 -7.80 0.27
CA GLN A 19 -17.49 -7.67 1.02
C GLN A 19 -17.72 -6.99 2.37
N GLU A 20 -18.60 -5.99 2.45
CA GLU A 20 -18.98 -5.37 3.72
C GLU A 20 -19.67 -6.37 4.64
N VAL A 21 -20.66 -7.13 4.14
CA VAL A 21 -21.34 -8.17 4.94
C VAL A 21 -20.34 -9.22 5.43
N SER A 22 -19.41 -9.64 4.57
CA SER A 22 -18.36 -10.59 4.97
C SER A 22 -17.43 -10.00 6.02
N PHE A 23 -17.05 -8.73 5.89
CA PHE A 23 -16.25 -8.03 6.90
C PHE A 23 -16.94 -8.00 8.26
N GLN A 24 -18.23 -7.65 8.30
CA GLN A 24 -19.00 -7.58 9.54
C GLN A 24 -19.15 -8.96 10.21
N ARG A 25 -19.30 -10.02 9.42
CA ARG A 25 -19.43 -11.39 9.93
C ARG A 25 -18.10 -11.98 10.40
N ASP A 26 -17.05 -11.83 9.61
CA ASP A 26 -15.80 -12.57 9.77
C ASP A 26 -14.66 -11.72 10.37
N GLY A 27 -14.83 -10.40 10.43
CA GLY A 27 -13.83 -9.45 10.94
C GLY A 27 -12.73 -9.10 9.93
N TYR A 28 -12.78 -9.61 8.70
CA TYR A 28 -11.82 -9.32 7.63
C TYR A 28 -12.42 -9.51 6.22
N VAL A 29 -11.79 -8.91 5.21
CA VAL A 29 -12.07 -9.16 3.79
C VAL A 29 -10.79 -9.59 3.12
N PHE A 30 -10.80 -10.77 2.50
CA PHE A 30 -9.67 -11.29 1.76
C PHE A 30 -10.16 -12.31 0.71
N PRO A 31 -9.54 -12.35 -0.49
CA PRO A 31 -8.44 -11.52 -0.98
C PRO A 31 -8.89 -10.18 -1.60
N LEU A 32 -8.03 -9.16 -1.52
CA LEU A 32 -8.17 -7.88 -2.23
C LEU A 32 -6.91 -7.60 -3.05
N ARG A 33 -7.07 -7.36 -4.36
CA ARG A 33 -5.94 -7.00 -5.22
C ARG A 33 -5.64 -5.50 -5.10
N ILE A 34 -4.55 -5.18 -4.42
CA ILE A 34 -4.11 -3.78 -4.20
C ILE A 34 -3.34 -3.24 -5.41
N MET A 35 -2.50 -4.07 -6.04
CA MET A 35 -1.66 -3.72 -7.19
C MET A 35 -1.28 -4.96 -8.02
N SER A 36 -0.52 -4.74 -9.11
CA SER A 36 0.04 -5.82 -9.93
C SER A 36 1.17 -6.56 -9.20
N GLU A 37 1.41 -7.82 -9.54
CA GLU A 37 2.54 -8.60 -9.00
C GLU A 37 3.89 -7.96 -9.30
N LYS A 38 4.01 -7.34 -10.49
CA LYS A 38 5.21 -6.60 -10.89
C LYS A 38 5.50 -5.43 -9.95
N ASP A 39 4.48 -4.66 -9.59
CA ASP A 39 4.63 -3.51 -8.70
C ASP A 39 4.86 -3.95 -7.25
N ALA A 40 4.14 -4.99 -6.79
CA ALA A 40 4.41 -5.60 -5.49
C ALA A 40 5.87 -6.08 -5.39
N GLY A 41 6.40 -6.69 -6.45
CA GLY A 41 7.79 -7.13 -6.52
C GLY A 41 8.82 -6.00 -6.43
N LYS A 42 8.49 -4.78 -6.86
CA LYS A 42 9.38 -3.61 -6.69
C LYS A 42 9.49 -3.22 -5.22
N TYR A 43 8.34 -3.09 -4.54
CA TYR A 43 8.31 -2.76 -3.12
C TYR A 43 8.96 -3.86 -2.26
N TYR A 44 8.77 -5.13 -2.64
CA TYR A 44 9.41 -6.24 -1.95
C TYR A 44 10.95 -6.18 -2.05
N LYS A 45 11.51 -5.81 -3.21
CA LYS A 45 12.96 -5.60 -3.35
C LYS A 45 13.46 -4.45 -2.47
N SER A 46 12.71 -3.34 -2.42
CA SER A 46 13.04 -2.22 -1.51
C SER A 46 13.01 -2.65 -0.04
N PHE A 47 12.05 -3.48 0.35
CA PHE A 47 11.96 -4.04 1.69
C PHE A 47 13.18 -4.90 2.03
N LEU A 48 13.57 -5.83 1.15
CA LEU A 48 14.75 -6.68 1.36
C LEU A 48 16.04 -5.87 1.50
N SER A 49 16.20 -4.78 0.73
CA SER A 49 17.35 -3.87 0.88
C SER A 49 17.42 -3.26 2.27
N VAL A 50 16.27 -2.84 2.83
CA VAL A 50 16.21 -2.28 4.19
C VAL A 50 16.52 -3.34 5.25
N GLU A 51 16.05 -4.57 5.06
CA GLU A 51 16.41 -5.67 5.97
C GLU A 51 17.92 -5.99 5.94
N ASP A 52 18.54 -6.00 4.76
CA ASP A 52 19.99 -6.23 4.60
C ASP A 52 20.81 -5.12 5.27
N GLU A 53 20.43 -3.86 5.07
CA GLU A 53 21.04 -2.70 5.76
C GLU A 53 20.93 -2.79 7.29
N CYS A 54 19.93 -3.50 7.81
CA CYS A 54 19.75 -3.76 9.24
C CYS A 54 20.44 -5.03 9.75
N GLY A 55 21.19 -5.75 8.91
CA GLY A 55 21.86 -7.00 9.27
C GLY A 55 20.96 -8.23 9.21
N GLY A 56 19.94 -8.21 8.34
CA GLY A 56 19.07 -9.36 8.03
C GLY A 56 17.74 -9.38 8.77
N THR A 57 17.41 -8.34 9.53
CA THR A 57 16.08 -8.16 10.15
C THR A 57 15.84 -6.69 10.44
N LEU A 58 14.60 -6.20 10.35
CA LEU A 58 14.29 -4.82 10.71
C LEU A 58 14.68 -4.51 12.17
N ALA A 59 15.55 -3.52 12.34
CA ALA A 59 16.10 -3.13 13.63
C ALA A 59 15.97 -1.63 13.88
N GLY A 60 16.13 -1.22 15.14
CA GLY A 60 16.17 0.20 15.51
C GLY A 60 14.93 1.00 15.08
N PRO A 61 15.09 2.26 14.66
CA PRO A 61 13.98 3.14 14.29
C PRO A 61 13.11 2.63 13.14
N VAL A 62 13.69 1.89 12.17
CA VAL A 62 12.93 1.39 11.01
C VAL A 62 11.99 0.24 11.35
N ARG A 63 12.08 -0.35 12.56
CA ARG A 63 11.12 -1.35 13.03
C ARG A 63 9.75 -0.74 13.39
N TYR A 64 9.69 0.55 13.69
CA TYR A 64 8.48 1.21 14.20
C TYR A 64 8.04 2.34 13.27
N LYS A 65 6.90 2.14 12.61
CA LYS A 65 6.34 3.10 11.64
C LYS A 65 7.38 3.56 10.59
N PRO A 66 8.06 2.64 9.87
CA PRO A 66 9.08 3.01 8.89
C PRO A 66 8.59 3.93 7.77
N HIS A 67 7.27 3.98 7.51
CA HIS A 67 6.65 4.93 6.58
C HIS A 67 6.84 6.40 6.98
N LEU A 68 7.30 6.70 8.20
CA LEU A 68 7.69 8.06 8.62
C LEU A 68 9.13 8.42 8.22
N LEU A 69 9.97 7.41 7.97
CA LEU A 69 11.40 7.57 7.68
C LEU A 69 11.75 7.25 6.22
N ILE A 70 10.94 6.42 5.56
CA ILE A 70 11.23 5.83 4.26
C ILE A 70 10.20 6.29 3.23
N THR A 71 10.64 7.07 2.24
CA THR A 71 9.79 7.69 1.22
C THR A 71 8.96 6.68 0.43
N TRP A 72 9.56 5.60 -0.08
CA TRP A 72 8.81 4.63 -0.88
C TRP A 72 7.71 3.94 -0.09
N LEU A 73 7.90 3.73 1.22
CA LEU A 73 6.91 3.11 2.09
C LEU A 73 5.82 4.12 2.47
N ASN A 74 6.19 5.39 2.64
CA ASN A 74 5.29 6.52 2.81
C ASN A 74 4.31 6.67 1.62
N GLU A 75 4.79 6.41 0.40
CA GLU A 75 3.99 6.37 -0.81
C GLU A 75 3.09 5.13 -0.83
N LEU A 76 3.63 3.95 -0.50
CA LEU A 76 2.89 2.69 -0.48
C LEU A 76 1.68 2.73 0.48
N VAL A 77 1.84 3.29 1.68
CA VAL A 77 0.72 3.39 2.66
C VAL A 77 -0.37 4.38 2.22
N ARG A 78 -0.09 5.24 1.23
CA ARG A 78 -1.06 6.16 0.62
C ARG A 78 -1.51 5.72 -0.77
N HIS A 79 -1.16 4.50 -1.17
CA HIS A 79 -1.59 3.96 -2.45
C HIS A 79 -3.13 3.91 -2.48
N PRO A 80 -3.77 4.42 -3.55
CA PRO A 80 -5.23 4.45 -3.66
C PRO A 80 -5.83 3.06 -3.77
#